data_AF-A0A9E0RXH2-F1
#
_entry.id   AF-A0A9E0RXH2-F1
#
_cell.length_a   1.000
_cell.length_b   1.000
_cell.length_c   1.000
_cell.angle_alpha   90.00
_cell.angle_beta   90.00
_cell.angle_gamma   90.00
#
_symmetry.space_group_name_H-M   'P 1'
#
loop_
_entity.id
_entity.type
_entity.pdbx_description
1 polymer ?
#
loop_
_entity_poly.entity_id
_entity_poly.type
_entity_poly.pdbx_seq_one_letter_code
_entity_poly.pdbx_strand_id
1 'polypeptide(L)'
;MKRLAFAVISAGLLSACASDGTARQRALEEAMRSAERAAMAALPETALQAQTLRPGECGLFLWSQTDTSKFIFFSKAISETAMLTQGELPVTLTQVSAGGDLFGEFNTRTSYRSEAGSEVDLVLSPGEILEGGQRVKDGLITVTNEAGWLTKLPVLGVRACQPK
;
A
#
# COMPACT_ATOMS: atom_id res chain seq x y z
N MET A 1 60.29 53.28 -36.30
CA MET A 1 59.38 52.25 -36.85
C MET A 1 59.21 51.17 -35.79
N LYS A 2 58.24 51.29 -34.86
CA LYS A 2 56.85 50.77 -34.88
C LYS A 2 56.74 49.22 -34.97
N ARG A 3 56.69 48.60 -33.78
CA ARG A 3 55.92 47.42 -33.27
C ARG A 3 55.56 46.25 -34.20
N LEU A 4 55.78 45.01 -33.72
CA LEU A 4 54.99 43.77 -33.94
C LEU A 4 55.26 42.80 -32.76
N ALA A 5 54.36 42.64 -31.78
CA ALA A 5 53.25 41.65 -31.65
C ALA A 5 53.74 40.24 -31.20
N PHE A 6 53.60 39.83 -29.92
CA PHE A 6 52.47 39.05 -29.30
C PHE A 6 51.95 37.90 -30.20
N ALA A 7 51.70 36.66 -29.80
CA ALA A 7 51.79 35.89 -28.55
C ALA A 7 51.51 34.40 -28.86
N VAL A 8 52.09 33.48 -28.11
CA VAL A 8 51.72 32.04 -28.03
C VAL A 8 52.11 31.65 -26.58
N ILE A 9 51.34 30.97 -25.72
CA ILE A 9 50.65 29.68 -25.84
C ILE A 9 49.54 29.63 -24.79
N SER A 10 48.34 29.28 -25.24
CA SER A 10 47.20 28.89 -24.41
C SER A 10 47.40 27.46 -23.89
N ALA A 11 47.41 27.23 -22.58
CA ALA A 11 47.34 25.89 -22.02
C ALA A 11 46.69 25.87 -20.63
N GLY A 12 45.64 25.05 -20.48
CA GLY A 12 45.32 24.40 -19.20
C GLY A 12 44.11 24.91 -18.43
N LEU A 13 42.88 24.75 -18.97
CA LEU A 13 41.66 24.77 -18.16
C LEU A 13 40.63 23.74 -18.69
N LEU A 14 40.85 22.44 -18.41
CA LEU A 14 39.82 21.41 -18.60
C LEU A 14 39.98 20.31 -17.54
N SER A 15 39.46 20.52 -16.33
CA SER A 15 39.07 19.42 -15.42
C SER A 15 38.36 19.98 -14.18
N ALA A 16 37.05 20.25 -14.25
CA ALA A 16 36.26 20.54 -13.04
C ALA A 16 34.74 20.37 -13.20
N CYS A 17 34.25 19.39 -13.98
CA CYS A 17 32.81 19.07 -14.03
C CYS A 17 32.59 17.55 -14.10
N ALA A 18 32.86 16.83 -13.01
CA ALA A 18 32.54 15.39 -12.95
C ALA A 18 31.98 14.93 -11.60
N SER A 19 31.74 15.84 -10.64
CA SER A 19 31.43 15.45 -9.25
C SER A 19 29.93 15.38 -8.90
N ASP A 20 29.03 15.94 -9.71
CA ASP A 20 27.60 16.03 -9.37
C ASP A 20 26.76 14.82 -9.83
N GLY A 21 27.18 14.12 -10.87
CA GLY A 21 26.46 12.95 -11.39
C GLY A 21 26.46 11.77 -10.41
N THR A 22 27.58 11.56 -9.73
CA THR A 22 27.79 10.41 -8.84
C THR A 22 26.99 10.52 -7.54
N ALA A 23 26.85 11.73 -6.98
CA ALA A 23 26.05 11.96 -5.77
C ALA A 23 24.55 11.78 -6.04
N ARG A 24 24.05 12.37 -7.14
CA ARG A 24 22.65 12.20 -7.58
C ARG A 24 22.32 10.74 -7.88
N GLN A 25 23.23 10.02 -8.52
CA GLN A 25 23.01 8.62 -8.88
C GLN A 25 22.98 7.71 -7.65
N ARG A 26 23.84 7.94 -6.65
CA ARG A 26 23.79 7.22 -5.36
C ARG A 26 22.48 7.47 -4.61
N ALA A 27 22.02 8.73 -4.56
CA ALA A 27 20.77 9.09 -3.89
C ALA A 27 19.56 8.41 -4.55
N LEU A 28 19.53 8.34 -5.89
CA LEU A 28 18.48 7.62 -6.62
C LEU A 28 18.51 6.12 -6.30
N GLU A 29 19.69 5.51 -6.31
CA GLU A 29 19.84 4.08 -6.04
C GLU A 29 19.45 3.72 -4.60
N GLU A 30 19.74 4.60 -3.64
CA GLU A 30 19.30 4.45 -2.25
C GLU A 30 17.78 4.61 -2.10
N ALA A 31 17.18 5.58 -2.78
CA ALA A 31 15.73 5.76 -2.82
C ALA A 31 15.02 4.55 -3.45
N MET A 32 15.57 3.97 -4.51
CA MET A 32 15.02 2.74 -5.11
C MET A 32 15.12 1.55 -4.17
N ARG A 33 16.26 1.37 -3.49
CA ARG A 33 16.43 0.29 -2.50
C ARG A 33 15.55 0.47 -1.26
N SER A 34 15.22 1.70 -0.86
CA SER A 34 14.27 1.94 0.23
C SER A 34 12.83 1.68 -0.23
N ALA A 35 12.49 2.07 -1.46
CA ALA A 35 11.19 1.78 -2.07
C ALA A 35 10.93 0.28 -2.15
N GLU A 36 11.90 -0.49 -2.64
CA GLU A 36 11.79 -1.94 -2.78
C GLU A 36 11.59 -2.62 -1.42
N ARG A 37 12.40 -2.26 -0.41
CA ARG A 37 12.23 -2.77 0.96
C ARG A 37 10.85 -2.45 1.53
N ALA A 38 10.35 -1.24 1.28
CA ALA A 38 9.07 -0.84 1.82
C ALA A 38 7.89 -1.51 1.08
N ALA A 39 8.03 -1.73 -0.23
CA ALA A 39 7.07 -2.51 -1.00
C ALA A 39 7.03 -3.96 -0.49
N MET A 40 8.18 -4.58 -0.26
CA MET A 40 8.26 -5.92 0.32
C MET A 40 7.63 -5.99 1.71
N ALA A 41 7.88 -5.00 2.57
CA ALA A 41 7.27 -4.93 3.90
C ALA A 41 5.74 -4.78 3.89
N ALA A 42 5.17 -4.20 2.82
CA ALA A 42 3.73 -4.07 2.67
C ALA A 42 3.08 -5.34 2.09
N LEU A 43 3.85 -6.25 1.48
CA LEU A 43 3.34 -7.51 0.98
C LEU A 43 3.05 -8.46 2.16
N PRO A 44 1.92 -9.18 2.14
CA PRO A 44 1.60 -10.17 3.16
C PRO A 44 2.45 -11.43 2.96
N GLU A 45 3.37 -11.72 3.89
CA GLU A 45 4.12 -12.97 3.91
C GLU A 45 3.36 -14.08 4.65
N THR A 46 2.58 -13.71 5.66
CA THR A 46 1.70 -14.61 6.40
C THR A 46 0.23 -14.39 6.06
N ALA A 47 -0.65 -15.21 6.64
CA ALA A 47 -2.09 -15.03 6.57
C ALA A 47 -2.63 -14.74 7.96
N LEU A 48 -3.66 -13.90 8.03
CA LEU A 48 -4.50 -13.78 9.22
C LEU A 48 -5.06 -15.16 9.58
N GLN A 49 -5.20 -15.41 10.88
CA GLN A 49 -5.91 -16.58 11.37
C GLN A 49 -7.41 -16.45 11.11
N ALA A 50 -8.14 -17.56 11.15
CA ALA A 50 -9.59 -17.56 11.04
C ALA A 50 -10.22 -16.63 12.09
N GLN A 51 -11.17 -15.81 11.66
CA GLN A 51 -11.85 -14.83 12.52
C GLN A 51 -13.20 -15.37 12.94
N THR A 52 -13.58 -15.10 14.19
CA THR A 52 -14.88 -15.52 14.73
C THR A 52 -15.81 -14.33 14.81
N LEU A 53 -17.04 -14.51 14.32
CA LEU A 53 -18.14 -13.57 14.45
C LEU A 53 -19.10 -14.07 15.53
N ARG A 54 -19.57 -13.17 16.39
CA ARG A 54 -20.67 -13.47 17.32
C ARG A 54 -22.00 -13.53 16.54
N PRO A 55 -23.03 -14.21 17.06
CA PRO A 55 -24.36 -14.20 16.45
C PRO A 55 -24.84 -12.77 16.15
N GLY A 56 -25.27 -12.55 14.91
CA GLY A 56 -25.69 -11.23 14.42
C GLY A 56 -24.57 -10.28 14.00
N GLU A 57 -23.29 -10.65 14.13
CA GLU A 57 -22.18 -9.85 13.59
C GLU A 57 -21.91 -10.19 12.11
N CYS A 58 -21.53 -9.16 11.35
CA CYS A 58 -21.07 -9.31 9.98
C CYS A 58 -19.57 -8.97 9.89
N GLY A 59 -18.86 -9.68 9.02
CA GLY A 59 -17.44 -9.50 8.75
C GLY A 59 -17.18 -9.32 7.26
N LEU A 60 -16.17 -8.51 6.95
CA LEU A 60 -15.58 -8.39 5.64
C LEU A 60 -14.26 -9.15 5.65
N PHE A 61 -14.15 -10.14 4.76
CA PHE A 61 -13.02 -11.04 4.68
C PHE A 61 -12.39 -10.91 3.30
N LEU A 62 -11.11 -10.54 3.23
CA LEU A 62 -10.42 -10.34 1.96
C LEU A 62 -9.13 -11.16 1.90
N TRP A 63 -8.95 -11.81 0.76
CA TRP A 63 -7.77 -12.59 0.40
C TRP A 63 -6.99 -11.89 -0.69
N SER A 64 -5.69 -12.12 -0.75
CA SER A 64 -4.88 -11.69 -1.88
C SER A 64 -5.39 -12.35 -3.17
N GLN A 65 -5.55 -11.56 -4.22
CA GLN A 65 -5.91 -12.09 -5.54
C GLN A 65 -4.72 -12.78 -6.22
N THR A 66 -3.47 -12.43 -5.84
CA THR A 66 -2.26 -13.03 -6.41
C THR A 66 -1.86 -14.34 -5.73
N ASP A 67 -2.27 -14.52 -4.46
CA ASP A 67 -2.14 -15.77 -3.71
C ASP A 67 -3.37 -15.95 -2.81
N THR A 68 -4.35 -16.71 -3.29
CA THR A 68 -5.63 -16.89 -2.60
C THR A 68 -5.53 -17.71 -1.32
N SER A 69 -4.37 -18.30 -1.00
CA SER A 69 -4.12 -18.91 0.31
C SER A 69 -3.93 -17.87 1.42
N LYS A 70 -3.63 -16.61 1.04
CA LYS A 70 -3.39 -15.52 1.97
C LYS A 70 -4.69 -14.79 2.28
N PHE A 71 -5.27 -15.08 3.43
CA PHE A 71 -6.28 -14.23 4.06
C PHE A 71 -5.56 -13.03 4.69
N ILE A 72 -5.79 -11.81 4.19
CA ILE A 72 -4.89 -10.68 4.50
C ILE A 72 -5.60 -9.50 5.15
N PHE A 73 -6.92 -9.40 5.04
CA PHE A 73 -7.66 -8.30 5.65
C PHE A 73 -8.98 -8.76 6.25
N PHE A 74 -9.27 -8.23 7.44
CA PHE A 74 -10.51 -8.46 8.16
C PHE A 74 -11.04 -7.17 8.78
N SER A 75 -12.34 -6.92 8.67
CA SER A 75 -13.03 -5.95 9.51
C SER A 75 -14.42 -6.45 9.90
N LYS A 76 -14.91 -5.98 11.05
CA LYS A 76 -16.29 -6.19 11.45
C LYS A 76 -17.16 -5.03 11.00
N ALA A 77 -18.41 -5.31 10.68
CA ALA A 77 -19.40 -4.29 10.39
C ALA A 77 -19.53 -3.33 11.58
N ILE A 78 -19.70 -2.04 11.31
CA ILE A 78 -19.88 -0.99 12.34
C ILE A 78 -18.69 -0.95 13.34
N SER A 79 -17.51 -1.42 12.92
CA SER A 79 -16.27 -1.31 13.68
C SER A 79 -15.40 -0.23 13.05
N GLU A 80 -14.77 0.58 13.90
CA GLU A 80 -13.77 1.57 13.48
C GLU A 80 -12.36 0.97 13.37
N THR A 81 -12.24 -0.35 13.44
CA THR A 81 -10.95 -1.04 13.34
C THR A 81 -10.97 -2.16 12.30
N ALA A 82 -9.79 -2.45 11.76
CA ALA A 82 -9.54 -3.57 10.86
C ALA A 82 -8.18 -4.20 11.18
N MET A 83 -7.96 -5.39 10.64
CA MET A 83 -6.66 -6.07 10.66
C MET A 83 -6.17 -6.22 9.22
N LEU A 84 -4.88 -5.98 9.00
CA LEU A 84 -4.20 -6.21 7.73
C LEU A 84 -2.89 -6.96 7.99
N THR A 85 -2.57 -8.00 7.23
CA THR A 85 -1.22 -8.56 7.27
C THR A 85 -0.27 -7.71 6.43
N GLN A 86 0.81 -7.24 7.04
CA GLN A 86 1.92 -6.54 6.37
C GLN A 86 3.23 -7.23 6.77
N GLY A 87 3.97 -7.79 5.81
CA GLY A 87 5.12 -8.65 6.09
C GLY A 87 4.70 -9.90 6.87
N GLU A 88 5.41 -10.18 7.97
CA GLU A 88 5.18 -11.38 8.79
C GLU A 88 4.03 -11.22 9.81
N LEU A 89 3.67 -9.99 10.19
CA LEU A 89 2.77 -9.73 11.31
C LEU A 89 1.47 -9.05 10.89
N PRO A 90 0.33 -9.39 11.54
CA PRO A 90 -0.87 -8.58 11.45
C PRO A 90 -0.66 -7.21 12.10
N VAL A 91 -1.13 -6.16 11.44
CA VAL A 91 -1.24 -4.81 11.99
C VAL A 91 -2.70 -4.46 12.24
N THR A 92 -2.94 -3.72 13.32
CA THR A 92 -4.23 -3.10 13.59
C THR A 92 -4.33 -1.78 12.84
N LEU A 93 -5.48 -1.56 12.25
CA LEU A 93 -5.82 -0.35 11.49
C LEU A 93 -6.97 0.37 12.20
N THR A 94 -6.88 1.70 12.27
CA THR A 94 -7.95 2.57 12.76
C THR A 94 -8.58 3.31 11.59
N GLN A 95 -9.90 3.28 11.48
CA GLN A 95 -10.63 3.93 10.40
C GLN A 95 -10.49 5.45 10.52
N VAL A 96 -10.17 6.09 9.40
CA VAL A 96 -10.06 7.55 9.28
C VAL A 96 -11.29 8.11 8.58
N SER A 97 -11.75 7.44 7.52
CA SER A 97 -12.95 7.84 6.78
C SER A 97 -13.62 6.64 6.13
N ALA A 98 -14.91 6.77 5.85
CA ALA A 98 -15.68 5.79 5.09
C ALA A 98 -16.68 6.50 4.16
N GLY A 99 -16.96 5.90 3.00
CA GLY A 99 -17.91 6.43 2.04
C GLY A 99 -18.03 5.57 0.77
N GLY A 100 -18.51 6.18 -0.30
CA GLY A 100 -18.97 5.44 -1.49
C GLY A 100 -20.36 4.84 -1.25
N ASP A 101 -20.70 3.81 -2.02
CA ASP A 101 -21.96 3.09 -1.87
C ASP A 101 -21.92 2.12 -0.68
N LEU A 102 -23.11 1.76 -0.19
CA LEU A 102 -23.27 0.72 0.82
C LEU A 102 -23.13 -0.68 0.20
N PHE A 103 -22.33 -1.51 0.86
CA PHE A 103 -22.13 -2.93 0.58
C PHE A 103 -22.57 -3.75 1.80
N GLY A 104 -23.89 -3.89 1.96
CA GLY A 104 -24.47 -4.35 3.23
C GLY A 104 -24.19 -3.33 4.34
N GLU A 105 -23.53 -3.79 5.39
CA GLU A 105 -23.16 -2.98 6.57
C GLU A 105 -21.76 -2.34 6.43
N PHE A 106 -21.15 -2.44 5.24
CA PHE A 106 -19.84 -1.89 4.92
C PHE A 106 -19.95 -0.77 3.88
N ASN A 107 -18.95 0.11 3.84
CA ASN A 107 -18.78 1.10 2.79
C ASN A 107 -17.86 0.54 1.70
N THR A 108 -18.12 0.88 0.43
CA THR A 108 -17.27 0.46 -0.71
C THR A 108 -15.93 1.19 -0.77
N ARG A 109 -15.78 2.29 -0.03
CA ARG A 109 -14.51 2.99 0.17
C ARG A 109 -14.28 3.26 1.65
N THR A 110 -13.12 2.88 2.15
CA THR A 110 -12.71 3.16 3.53
C THR A 110 -11.22 3.49 3.57
N SER A 111 -10.83 4.50 4.31
CA SER A 111 -9.43 4.78 4.61
C SER A 111 -9.13 4.47 6.06
N TYR A 112 -7.93 3.95 6.29
CA TYR A 112 -7.43 3.61 7.60
C TYR A 112 -6.02 4.15 7.83
N ARG A 113 -5.59 4.18 9.09
CA ARG A 113 -4.22 4.45 9.50
C ARG A 113 -3.73 3.35 10.42
N SER A 114 -2.51 2.87 10.18
CA SER A 114 -1.80 1.96 11.09
C SER A 114 -1.16 2.73 12.25
N GLU A 115 -0.81 2.05 13.34
CA GLU A 115 -0.06 2.66 14.45
C GLU A 115 1.32 3.18 13.99
N ALA A 116 1.93 2.53 13.00
CA ALA A 116 3.19 2.93 12.38
C ALA A 116 3.04 4.02 11.30
N GLY A 117 1.95 4.78 11.33
CA GLY A 117 1.76 5.97 10.48
C GLY A 117 1.31 5.72 9.04
N SER A 118 1.45 4.49 8.52
CA SER A 118 1.05 4.14 7.15
C SER A 118 -0.46 4.31 6.93
N GLU A 119 -0.82 4.85 5.76
CA GLU A 119 -2.20 5.01 5.31
C GLU A 119 -2.62 3.80 4.47
N VAL A 120 -3.86 3.36 4.66
CA VAL A 120 -4.41 2.19 3.96
C VAL A 120 -5.77 2.55 3.37
N ASP A 121 -5.85 2.64 2.06
CA ASP A 121 -7.10 2.86 1.34
C ASP A 121 -7.66 1.54 0.81
N LEU A 122 -8.91 1.25 1.15
CA LEU A 122 -9.67 0.12 0.67
C LEU A 122 -10.76 0.61 -0.30
N VAL A 123 -10.78 0.04 -1.50
CA VAL A 123 -11.86 0.22 -2.48
C VAL A 123 -12.39 -1.13 -2.92
N LEU A 124 -13.70 -1.29 -2.94
CA LEU A 124 -14.38 -2.55 -3.25
C LEU A 124 -15.49 -2.35 -4.28
N SER A 125 -15.72 -3.38 -5.09
CA SER A 125 -16.89 -3.50 -5.97
C SER A 125 -17.77 -4.67 -5.52
N PRO A 126 -19.06 -4.42 -5.20
CA PRO A 126 -20.00 -5.49 -4.89
C PRO A 126 -20.14 -6.49 -6.04
N GLY A 127 -20.22 -7.77 -5.69
CA GLY A 127 -20.48 -8.87 -6.61
C GLY A 127 -21.80 -9.57 -6.35
N GLU A 128 -21.87 -10.84 -6.72
CA GLU A 128 -23.04 -11.70 -6.58
C GLU A 128 -23.49 -11.85 -5.11
N ILE A 129 -24.81 -11.82 -4.89
CA ILE A 129 -25.40 -12.18 -3.60
C ILE A 129 -25.18 -13.67 -3.34
N LEU A 130 -24.78 -14.00 -2.12
CA LEU A 130 -24.60 -15.36 -1.64
C LEU A 130 -25.60 -15.64 -0.52
N GLU A 131 -25.81 -16.91 -0.18
CA GLU A 131 -26.53 -17.25 1.05
C GLU A 131 -25.71 -16.79 2.26
N GLY A 132 -26.29 -15.93 3.11
CA GLY A 132 -25.62 -15.39 4.29
C GLY A 132 -24.54 -14.33 4.01
N GLY A 133 -24.43 -13.83 2.78
CA GLY A 133 -23.39 -12.87 2.43
C GLY A 133 -23.46 -12.31 1.01
N GLN A 134 -22.37 -11.68 0.58
CA GLN A 134 -22.20 -11.20 -0.79
C GLN A 134 -20.73 -11.22 -1.16
N ARG A 135 -20.46 -11.61 -2.40
CA ARG A 135 -19.11 -11.62 -2.96
C ARG A 135 -18.60 -10.19 -3.16
N VAL A 136 -17.31 -10.01 -2.92
CA VAL A 136 -16.54 -8.88 -3.45
C VAL A 136 -16.07 -9.29 -4.84
N LYS A 137 -16.55 -8.60 -5.88
CA LYS A 137 -16.19 -8.89 -7.27
C LYS A 137 -14.71 -8.58 -7.50
N ASP A 138 -14.33 -7.36 -7.16
CA ASP A 138 -12.99 -6.81 -7.28
C ASP A 138 -12.74 -5.90 -6.07
N GLY A 139 -11.52 -5.90 -5.54
CA GLY A 139 -11.10 -4.99 -4.48
C GLY A 139 -9.64 -4.60 -4.62
N LEU A 140 -9.29 -3.45 -4.06
CA LEU A 140 -7.93 -2.94 -4.03
C LEU A 140 -7.62 -2.34 -2.66
N ILE A 141 -6.58 -2.85 -2.03
CA ILE A 141 -5.93 -2.21 -0.88
C ILE A 141 -4.72 -1.44 -1.41
N THR A 142 -4.64 -0.14 -1.10
CA THR A 142 -3.46 0.68 -1.37
C THR A 142 -2.83 1.07 -0.05
N VAL A 143 -1.57 0.70 0.15
CA VAL A 143 -0.78 1.08 1.32
C VAL A 143 0.16 2.20 0.94
N THR A 144 0.07 3.34 1.62
CA THR A 144 1.01 4.46 1.51
C THR A 144 1.85 4.50 2.79
N ASN A 145 3.15 4.28 2.67
CA ASN A 145 4.05 4.38 3.82
C ASN A 145 4.44 5.84 4.13
N GLU A 146 5.18 6.04 5.21
CA GLU A 146 5.64 7.37 5.65
C GLU A 146 6.53 8.10 4.63
N ALA A 147 7.24 7.33 3.78
CA ALA A 147 8.06 7.88 2.70
C ALA A 147 7.25 8.20 1.43
N GLY A 148 5.93 7.98 1.43
CA GLY A 148 5.02 8.25 0.31
C GLY A 148 5.00 7.16 -0.76
N TRP A 149 5.62 6.00 -0.52
CA TRP A 149 5.57 4.88 -1.46
C TRP A 149 4.23 4.15 -1.40
N LEU A 150 3.72 3.83 -2.59
CA LEU A 150 2.43 3.17 -2.79
C LEU A 150 2.63 1.69 -3.12
N THR A 151 2.02 0.82 -2.32
CA THR A 151 1.89 -0.61 -2.63
C THR A 151 0.43 -0.94 -2.90
N LYS A 152 0.16 -1.62 -4.02
CA LYS A 152 -1.19 -2.00 -4.46
C LYS A 152 -1.37 -3.50 -4.31
N LEU A 153 -2.37 -3.89 -3.52
CA LEU A 153 -2.72 -5.28 -3.23
C LEU A 153 -4.13 -5.55 -3.77
N PRO A 154 -4.26 -6.16 -4.96
CA PRO A 154 -5.56 -6.61 -5.47
C PRO A 154 -6.11 -7.72 -4.57
N VAL A 155 -7.39 -7.64 -4.26
CA VAL A 155 -8.06 -8.57 -3.33
C VAL A 155 -9.38 -9.08 -3.87
N LEU A 156 -9.70 -10.31 -3.46
CA LEU A 156 -11.02 -10.92 -3.60
C LEU A 156 -11.58 -11.18 -2.20
N GLY A 157 -12.89 -11.38 -2.08
CA GLY A 157 -13.43 -11.66 -0.77
C GLY A 157 -14.94 -11.79 -0.70
N VAL A 158 -15.43 -11.75 0.53
CA VAL A 158 -16.85 -11.81 0.86
C VAL A 158 -17.15 -10.90 2.04
N ARG A 159 -18.34 -10.31 2.05
CA ARG A 159 -19.01 -9.99 3.32
C ARG A 159 -19.86 -11.18 3.72
N ALA A 160 -19.84 -11.55 4.99
CA ALA A 160 -20.65 -12.63 5.53
C ALA A 160 -21.17 -12.25 6.92
N CYS A 161 -22.39 -12.68 7.24
CA CYS A 161 -23.01 -12.44 8.54
C CYS A 161 -23.24 -13.77 9.26
N GLN A 162 -22.91 -13.80 10.55
CA GLN A 162 -23.29 -14.91 11.40
C GLN A 162 -24.78 -14.76 11.75
N PRO A 163 -25.62 -15.78 11.49
CA PRO A 163 -27.03 -15.75 11.88
C PRO A 163 -27.21 -15.47 13.37
N LYS A 164 -28.34 -14.85 13.73
CA LYS A 164 -28.72 -14.60 15.13
C LYS A 164 -29.14 -15.88 15.83
#